data_AF-A0A4Q8LJJ9-F1
#
_entry.id   AF-A0A4Q8LJJ9-F1
#
_cell.length_a   1.000
_cell.length_b   1.000
_cell.length_c   1.000
_cell.angle_alpha   90.00
_cell.angle_beta   90.00
_cell.angle_gamma   90.00
#
_symmetry.space_group_name_H-M   'P 1'
#
loop_
_entity.id
_entity.type
_entity.pdbx_description
1 polymer ?
#
loop_
_entity_poly.entity_id
_entity_poly.type
_entity_poly.pdbx_seq_one_letter_code
_entity_poly.pdbx_strand_id
1 'polypeptide(L)'
;MRPATRITRRSVAAGGPWSDAVPPLLQRIYAGRGALAEAQARPRLAQLHPPELLGGMDAAVALLAEAIAQDRHIVVVGDFDCDGATACAVAVRGLILLGARHVTPAVPNRVTHGYGLSPSLVSELAALKPDLLVTVDHGIACHAGIAQARALGWQVLVTDHHLPGAALPPAHAIVNPNLAGDGFPSKALAGVGVMFYVLLALRRRLYGDHPSSESRPGADREHQTADLHGRVPPKNRPDLTALLDLVAVGTIADLGGGGSGHFHLRSRLQGLP
;
A
#
# COMPACT_ATOMS: atom_id res chain seq x y z
N MET A 1 11.22 -16.84 42.83
CA MET A 1 9.75 -16.67 42.82
C MET A 1 9.36 -15.80 41.64
N ARG A 2 8.50 -16.25 40.73
CA ARG A 2 7.91 -15.33 39.72
C ARG A 2 6.96 -14.38 40.46
N PRO A 3 6.98 -13.07 40.18
CA PRO A 3 6.05 -12.13 40.79
C PRO A 3 4.61 -12.56 40.48
N ALA A 4 3.72 -12.48 41.47
CA ALA A 4 2.32 -12.81 41.31
C ALA A 4 1.68 -11.90 40.25
N THR A 5 0.92 -12.49 39.34
CA THR A 5 0.20 -11.73 38.31
C THR A 5 -0.83 -10.82 38.98
N ARG A 6 -0.62 -9.51 38.91
CA ARG A 6 -1.54 -8.51 39.47
C ARG A 6 -2.44 -7.98 38.36
N ILE A 7 -3.74 -8.22 38.47
CA ILE A 7 -4.74 -7.57 37.62
C ILE A 7 -4.80 -6.10 38.03
N THR A 8 -4.43 -5.19 37.12
CA THR A 8 -4.55 -3.75 37.32
C THR A 8 -5.60 -3.20 36.37
N ARG A 9 -6.37 -2.21 36.83
CA ARG A 9 -7.29 -1.49 35.95
C ARG A 9 -6.46 -0.60 35.02
N ARG A 10 -6.70 -0.70 33.71
CA ARG A 10 -6.05 0.18 32.72
C ARG A 10 -6.42 1.63 33.04
N SER A 11 -5.41 2.48 33.21
CA SER A 11 -5.62 3.93 33.28
C SER A 11 -6.09 4.41 31.91
N VAL A 12 -7.19 5.17 31.87
CA VAL A 12 -7.72 5.76 30.64
C VAL A 12 -7.48 7.25 30.73
N ALA A 13 -6.87 7.83 29.70
CA ALA A 13 -6.64 9.28 29.65
C ALA A 13 -7.97 10.04 29.83
N ALA A 14 -7.91 11.20 30.49
CA ALA A 14 -9.06 12.10 30.59
C ALA A 14 -9.56 12.44 29.17
N GLY A 15 -10.88 12.38 28.97
CA GLY A 15 -11.50 12.49 27.65
C GLY A 15 -11.16 13.80 26.95
N GLY A 16 -11.01 13.76 25.62
CA GLY A 16 -10.91 14.97 24.79
C GLY A 16 -12.29 15.60 24.51
N PRO A 17 -12.40 16.52 23.55
CA PRO A 17 -13.67 17.18 23.25
C PRO A 17 -14.66 16.16 22.66
N TRP A 18 -15.73 15.90 23.40
CA TRP A 18 -16.87 15.09 22.97
C TRP A 18 -18.09 15.98 22.83
N SER A 19 -18.92 15.71 21.82
CA SER A 19 -20.24 16.32 21.76
C SER A 19 -21.15 15.76 22.86
N ASP A 20 -22.14 16.54 23.30
CA ASP A 20 -23.14 16.09 24.29
C ASP A 20 -23.96 14.89 23.80
N ALA A 21 -23.94 14.63 22.48
CA ALA A 21 -24.56 13.48 21.85
C ALA A 21 -23.84 12.14 22.12
N VAL A 22 -22.59 12.16 22.62
CA VAL A 22 -21.83 10.93 22.92
C VAL A 22 -21.89 10.64 24.42
N PRO A 23 -22.60 9.57 24.85
CA PRO A 23 -22.71 9.23 26.28
C PRO A 23 -21.35 9.05 26.97
N PRO A 24 -21.18 9.48 28.24
CA PRO A 24 -19.91 9.37 28.96
C PRO A 24 -19.31 7.97 29.01
N LEU A 25 -20.15 6.93 28.98
CA LEU A 25 -19.69 5.54 28.89
C LEU A 25 -18.96 5.26 27.57
N LEU A 26 -19.50 5.72 26.43
CA LEU A 26 -18.86 5.55 25.13
C LEU A 26 -17.57 6.35 25.04
N GLN A 27 -17.52 7.58 25.57
CA GLN A 27 -16.31 8.39 25.63
C GLN A 27 -15.17 7.64 26.34
N ARG A 28 -15.46 7.00 27.48
CA ARG A 28 -14.51 6.18 28.23
C ARG A 28 -14.06 4.92 27.47
N ILE A 29 -14.99 4.26 26.76
CA ILE A 29 -14.67 3.10 25.92
C ILE A 29 -13.73 3.49 24.78
N TYR A 30 -14.02 4.60 24.08
CA TYR A 30 -13.18 5.11 23.00
C TYR A 30 -11.81 5.55 23.50
N ALA A 31 -11.75 6.31 24.60
CA ALA A 31 -10.48 6.72 25.20
C ALA A 31 -9.65 5.52 25.66
N GLY A 32 -10.29 4.46 26.16
CA GLY A 32 -9.62 3.19 26.51
C GLY A 32 -9.04 2.43 25.30
N ARG A 33 -9.41 2.83 24.08
CA ARG A 33 -8.91 2.37 22.77
C ARG A 33 -8.14 3.47 22.04
N GLY A 34 -7.67 4.52 22.72
CA GLY A 34 -6.82 5.55 22.12
C GLY A 34 -7.55 6.63 21.30
N ALA A 35 -8.88 6.54 21.14
CA ALA A 35 -9.68 7.58 20.50
C ALA A 35 -10.16 8.60 21.55
N LEU A 36 -9.53 9.78 21.57
CA LEU A 36 -9.78 10.82 22.57
C LEU A 36 -10.82 11.86 22.12
N ALA A 37 -11.18 11.88 20.84
CA ALA A 37 -12.19 12.77 20.28
C ALA A 37 -13.13 12.04 19.32
N GLU A 38 -14.31 12.62 19.06
CA GLU A 38 -15.33 12.01 18.19
C GLU A 38 -14.80 11.71 16.77
N ALA A 39 -13.97 12.58 16.21
CA ALA A 39 -13.36 12.37 14.90
C ALA A 39 -12.46 11.11 14.85
N GLN A 40 -11.79 10.77 15.95
CA GLN A 40 -10.96 9.57 16.06
C GLN A 40 -11.81 8.32 16.32
N ALA A 41 -12.95 8.48 17.01
CA ALA A 41 -13.90 7.40 17.25
C ALA A 41 -14.72 7.03 15.99
N ARG A 42 -14.84 7.95 15.03
CA ARG A 42 -15.62 7.81 13.81
C ARG A 42 -14.80 8.20 12.57
N PRO A 43 -13.73 7.44 12.29
CA PRO A 43 -12.85 7.73 11.17
C PRO A 43 -13.62 7.69 9.84
N ARG A 44 -13.31 8.63 8.94
CA ARG A 44 -13.90 8.81 7.60
C ARG A 44 -12.82 8.69 6.54
N LEU A 45 -13.17 8.21 5.34
CA LEU A 45 -12.22 8.08 4.23
C LEU A 45 -11.51 9.40 3.88
N ALA A 46 -12.18 10.54 4.02
CA ALA A 46 -11.57 11.86 3.82
C ALA A 46 -10.43 12.20 4.80
N GLN A 47 -10.21 11.37 5.82
CA GLN A 47 -9.15 11.52 6.84
C GLN A 47 -8.02 10.50 6.64
N LEU A 48 -7.91 9.86 5.48
CA LEU A 48 -6.71 9.10 5.13
C LEU A 48 -5.47 10.00 5.22
N HIS A 49 -4.36 9.42 5.63
CA HIS A 49 -3.10 10.14 5.64
C HIS A 49 -2.67 10.49 4.21
N PRO A 50 -1.88 11.56 4.02
CA PRO A 50 -1.29 11.82 2.71
C PRO A 50 -0.41 10.64 2.26
N PRO A 51 -0.61 10.08 1.04
CA PRO A 51 0.23 8.99 0.52
C PRO A 51 1.73 9.33 0.47
N GLU A 52 2.06 10.62 0.37
CA GLU A 52 3.44 11.13 0.31
C GLU A 52 4.23 10.90 1.61
N LEU A 53 3.53 10.60 2.72
CA LEU A 53 4.18 10.21 3.98
C LEU A 53 4.70 8.77 3.97
N LEU A 54 4.24 7.94 3.02
CA LEU A 54 4.68 6.56 2.88
C LEU A 54 5.97 6.50 2.05
N GLY A 55 7.03 5.97 2.65
CA GLY A 55 8.36 5.89 2.06
C GLY A 55 8.37 5.11 0.75
N GLY A 56 9.24 5.55 -0.17
CA GLY A 56 9.38 4.93 -1.49
C GLY A 56 8.28 5.26 -2.50
N MET A 57 7.28 6.08 -2.11
CA MET A 57 6.15 6.44 -2.96
C MET A 57 6.58 7.11 -4.28
N ASP A 58 7.50 8.08 -4.23
CA ASP A 58 7.92 8.82 -5.42
C ASP A 58 8.55 7.90 -6.48
N ALA A 59 9.46 7.01 -6.06
CA ALA A 59 10.11 6.05 -6.95
C ALA A 59 9.10 5.05 -7.53
N ALA A 60 8.16 4.55 -6.70
CA ALA A 60 7.13 3.61 -7.13
C ALA A 60 6.18 4.25 -8.16
N VAL A 61 5.73 5.48 -7.91
CA VAL A 61 4.84 6.22 -8.81
C VAL A 61 5.55 6.55 -10.12
N ALA A 62 6.82 6.97 -10.08
CA ALA A 62 7.60 7.24 -11.28
C ALA A 62 7.72 5.98 -12.16
N LEU A 63 8.04 4.84 -11.55
CA LEU A 63 8.16 3.55 -12.24
C LEU A 63 6.85 3.11 -12.91
N LEU A 64 5.73 3.21 -12.18
CA LEU A 64 4.41 2.84 -12.71
C LEU A 64 3.92 3.82 -13.78
N ALA A 65 4.13 5.12 -13.60
CA ALA A 65 3.76 6.13 -14.60
C ALA A 65 4.56 5.95 -15.90
N GLU A 66 5.86 5.65 -15.81
CA GLU A 66 6.69 5.32 -16.98
C GLU A 66 6.20 4.03 -17.65
N ALA A 67 5.90 2.99 -16.87
CA ALA A 67 5.39 1.73 -17.41
C ALA A 67 4.07 1.92 -18.17
N ILE A 68 3.14 2.71 -17.62
CA ILE A 68 1.89 3.07 -18.31
C ILE A 68 2.16 3.89 -19.57
N ALA A 69 3.07 4.88 -19.49
CA ALA A 69 3.43 5.74 -20.62
C ALA A 69 3.96 4.96 -21.82
N GLN A 70 4.81 3.98 -21.54
CA GLN A 70 5.52 3.20 -22.55
C GLN A 70 4.82 1.89 -22.88
N ASP A 71 3.61 1.69 -22.36
CA ASP A 71 2.83 0.48 -22.57
C ASP A 71 3.55 -0.82 -22.17
N ARG A 72 4.40 -0.72 -21.14
CA ARG A 72 5.18 -1.83 -20.61
C ARG A 72 4.27 -2.91 -20.04
N HIS A 73 4.68 -4.17 -20.19
CA HIS A 73 4.00 -5.29 -19.58
C HIS A 73 4.27 -5.34 -18.08
N ILE A 74 3.23 -5.11 -17.29
CA ILE A 74 3.26 -5.15 -15.83
C ILE A 74 2.75 -6.52 -15.36
N VAL A 75 3.61 -7.28 -14.70
CA VAL A 75 3.22 -8.53 -14.03
C VAL A 75 3.08 -8.27 -12.53
N VAL A 76 1.85 -8.42 -12.03
CA VAL A 76 1.52 -8.24 -10.61
C VAL A 76 1.56 -9.59 -9.93
N VAL A 77 2.47 -9.77 -8.98
CA VAL A 77 2.62 -10.99 -8.21
C VAL A 77 2.03 -10.75 -6.81
N GLY A 78 0.93 -11.41 -6.47
CA GLY A 78 0.34 -11.36 -5.13
C GLY A 78 0.81 -12.49 -4.22
N ASP A 79 0.55 -12.38 -2.91
CA ASP A 79 0.62 -13.54 -2.01
C ASP A 79 -0.64 -14.43 -2.16
N PHE A 80 -0.59 -15.66 -1.65
CA PHE A 80 -1.65 -16.67 -1.80
C PHE A 80 -2.78 -16.53 -0.78
N ASP A 81 -2.61 -15.70 0.26
CA ASP A 81 -3.65 -15.49 1.26
C ASP A 81 -4.68 -14.43 0.81
N CYS A 82 -5.59 -14.07 1.72
CA CYS A 82 -6.67 -13.15 1.37
C CYS A 82 -6.18 -11.70 1.16
N ASP A 83 -5.18 -11.25 1.92
CA ASP A 83 -4.62 -9.92 1.72
C ASP A 83 -3.89 -9.88 0.37
N GLY A 84 -3.00 -10.84 0.10
CA GLY A 84 -2.30 -10.95 -1.17
C GLY A 84 -3.21 -11.08 -2.39
N ALA A 85 -4.27 -11.89 -2.31
CA ALA A 85 -5.24 -12.03 -3.40
C ALA A 85 -6.02 -10.75 -3.66
N THR A 86 -6.46 -10.05 -2.61
CA THR A 86 -7.19 -8.78 -2.77
C THR A 86 -6.26 -7.62 -3.17
N ALA A 87 -5.02 -7.59 -2.68
CA ALA A 87 -3.96 -6.67 -3.11
C ALA A 87 -3.66 -6.84 -4.60
N CYS A 88 -3.56 -8.08 -5.08
CA CYS A 88 -3.38 -8.38 -6.50
C CYS A 88 -4.57 -7.89 -7.34
N ALA A 89 -5.79 -8.16 -6.91
CA ALA A 89 -6.99 -7.66 -7.58
C ALA A 89 -7.05 -6.12 -7.59
N VAL A 90 -6.70 -5.45 -6.49
CA VAL A 90 -6.64 -3.98 -6.38
C VAL A 90 -5.58 -3.42 -7.32
N ALA A 91 -4.37 -3.99 -7.35
CA ALA A 91 -3.31 -3.60 -8.27
C ALA A 91 -3.76 -3.74 -9.73
N VAL A 92 -4.22 -4.92 -10.15
CA VAL A 92 -4.62 -5.15 -11.54
C VAL A 92 -5.75 -4.23 -11.97
N ARG A 93 -6.84 -4.16 -11.19
CA ARG A 93 -7.99 -3.30 -11.54
C ARG A 93 -7.62 -1.82 -11.49
N GLY A 94 -6.84 -1.41 -10.49
CA GLY A 94 -6.39 -0.03 -10.32
C GLY A 94 -5.48 0.44 -11.44
N LEU A 95 -4.48 -0.36 -11.82
CA LEU A 95 -3.56 -0.03 -12.91
C LEU A 95 -4.30 0.08 -14.25
N ILE A 96 -5.22 -0.85 -14.54
CA ILE A 96 -6.07 -0.80 -15.74
C ILE A 96 -6.96 0.45 -15.72
N LEU A 97 -7.62 0.75 -14.60
CA LEU A 97 -8.41 1.98 -14.43
C LEU A 97 -7.60 3.25 -14.66
N LEU A 98 -6.30 3.23 -14.36
CA LEU A 98 -5.38 4.36 -14.54
C LEU A 98 -4.71 4.41 -15.92
N GLY A 99 -4.97 3.44 -16.80
CA GLY A 99 -4.58 3.45 -18.21
C GLY A 99 -3.54 2.39 -18.61
N ALA A 100 -3.15 1.48 -17.72
CA ALA A 100 -2.29 0.36 -18.10
C ALA A 100 -3.05 -0.62 -19.01
N ARG A 101 -2.47 -1.00 -20.15
CA ARG A 101 -3.11 -1.92 -21.12
C ARG A 101 -2.63 -3.37 -20.99
N HIS A 102 -1.39 -3.57 -20.55
CA HIS A 102 -0.76 -4.88 -20.40
C HIS A 102 -0.49 -5.18 -18.93
N VAL A 103 -1.48 -5.76 -18.25
CA VAL A 103 -1.37 -6.17 -16.85
C VAL A 103 -1.72 -7.65 -16.71
N THR A 104 -0.81 -8.45 -16.14
CA THR A 104 -1.03 -9.88 -15.90
C THR A 104 -0.87 -10.19 -14.42
N PRO A 105 -1.87 -10.79 -13.75
CA PRO A 105 -1.71 -11.27 -12.39
C PRO A 105 -0.94 -12.60 -12.39
N ALA A 106 -0.17 -12.82 -11.33
CA ALA A 106 0.42 -14.10 -10.97
C ALA A 106 0.31 -14.30 -9.45
N VAL A 107 0.17 -15.55 -9.03
CA VAL A 107 0.13 -15.92 -7.61
C VAL A 107 1.02 -17.15 -7.43
N PRO A 108 1.94 -17.17 -6.46
CA PRO A 108 2.81 -18.30 -6.22
C PRO A 108 1.99 -19.51 -5.76
N ASN A 109 2.37 -20.70 -6.24
CA ASN A 109 1.97 -21.93 -5.60
C ASN A 109 2.93 -22.20 -4.44
N ARG A 110 2.39 -22.17 -3.21
CA ARG A 110 3.17 -22.33 -1.97
C ARG A 110 3.95 -23.65 -1.89
N VAL A 111 3.42 -24.72 -2.50
CA VAL A 111 4.03 -26.05 -2.47
C VAL A 111 5.25 -26.11 -3.40
N THR A 112 5.14 -25.51 -4.59
CA THR A 112 6.20 -25.58 -5.61
C THR A 112 7.24 -24.46 -5.46
N HIS A 113 6.83 -23.28 -5.02
CA HIS A 113 7.67 -22.07 -5.04
C HIS A 113 8.16 -21.64 -3.66
N GLY A 114 7.58 -22.19 -2.58
CA GLY A 114 7.78 -21.69 -1.23
C GLY A 114 7.01 -20.38 -0.99
N TYR A 115 7.54 -19.53 -0.12
CA TYR A 115 6.93 -18.25 0.23
C TYR A 115 7.50 -17.09 -0.61
N GLY A 116 6.61 -16.23 -1.14
CA GLY A 116 6.95 -15.04 -1.90
C GLY A 116 7.62 -15.27 -3.26
N LEU A 117 8.30 -14.24 -3.77
CA LEU A 117 8.98 -14.25 -5.06
C LEU A 117 10.29 -15.04 -4.98
N SER A 118 10.23 -16.33 -5.32
CA SER A 118 11.39 -17.21 -5.36
C SER A 118 12.03 -17.27 -6.76
N PRO A 119 13.29 -17.70 -6.87
CA PRO A 119 13.94 -17.91 -8.16
C PRO A 119 13.18 -18.83 -9.13
N SER A 120 12.53 -19.87 -8.60
CA SER A 120 11.73 -20.79 -9.42
C SER A 120 10.50 -20.08 -10.00
N LEU A 121 9.79 -19.28 -9.20
CA LEU A 121 8.68 -18.47 -9.69
C LEU A 121 9.14 -17.46 -10.75
N VAL A 122 10.26 -16.78 -10.53
CA VAL A 122 10.84 -15.84 -11.53
C VAL A 122 11.12 -16.55 -12.85
N SER A 123 11.65 -17.77 -12.79
CA SER A 123 11.94 -18.58 -13.98
C SER A 123 10.66 -18.96 -14.74
N GLU A 124 9.57 -19.26 -14.03
CA GLU A 124 8.25 -19.51 -14.63
C GLU A 124 7.66 -18.25 -15.28
N LEU A 125 7.73 -17.12 -14.58
CA LEU A 125 7.22 -15.83 -15.07
C LEU A 125 7.99 -15.33 -16.30
N ALA A 126 9.18 -15.84 -16.60
CA ALA A 126 9.95 -15.43 -17.76
C ALA A 126 9.23 -15.69 -19.10
N ALA A 127 8.33 -16.68 -19.16
CA ALA A 127 7.49 -16.93 -20.32
C ALA A 127 6.56 -15.75 -20.65
N LEU A 128 6.20 -14.94 -19.64
CA LEU A 128 5.36 -13.75 -19.79
C LEU A 128 6.13 -12.56 -20.36
N LYS A 129 7.47 -12.57 -20.29
CA LYS A 129 8.37 -11.45 -20.66
C LYS A 129 7.98 -10.11 -19.99
N PRO A 130 7.95 -10.05 -18.64
CA PRO A 130 7.63 -8.81 -17.93
C PRO A 130 8.65 -7.71 -18.24
N ASP A 131 8.18 -6.48 -18.41
CA ASP A 131 9.05 -5.29 -18.35
C ASP A 131 9.17 -4.81 -16.89
N LEU A 132 8.05 -4.88 -16.15
CA LEU A 132 7.93 -4.50 -14.75
C LEU A 132 7.24 -5.59 -13.95
N LEU A 133 7.89 -6.07 -12.89
CA LEU A 133 7.30 -6.94 -11.89
C LEU A 133 6.90 -6.12 -10.66
N VAL A 134 5.65 -6.24 -10.22
CA VAL A 134 5.12 -5.58 -9.01
C VAL A 134 4.73 -6.66 -8.02
N THR A 135 5.44 -6.77 -6.90
CA THR A 135 4.98 -7.63 -5.80
C THR A 135 3.98 -6.87 -4.92
N VAL A 136 2.92 -7.55 -4.53
CA VAL A 136 1.92 -7.03 -3.59
C VAL A 136 1.78 -7.99 -2.42
N ASP A 137 1.76 -7.43 -1.21
CA ASP A 137 1.66 -8.16 0.06
C ASP A 137 2.84 -9.09 0.38
N HIS A 138 3.91 -9.02 -0.41
CA HIS A 138 5.14 -9.74 -0.15
C HIS A 138 6.28 -9.09 -0.92
N GLY A 139 7.50 -9.61 -0.73
CA GLY A 139 8.68 -9.23 -1.50
C GLY A 139 9.78 -8.61 -0.66
N ILE A 140 9.48 -8.06 0.53
CA ILE A 140 10.49 -7.38 1.36
C ILE A 140 11.63 -8.31 1.81
N ALA A 141 11.38 -9.61 1.88
CA ALA A 141 12.37 -10.63 2.21
C ALA A 141 12.85 -11.44 0.98
N CYS A 142 12.35 -11.15 -0.23
CA CYS A 142 12.57 -11.98 -1.43
C CYS A 142 13.84 -11.62 -2.20
N HIS A 143 14.99 -11.55 -1.52
CA HIS A 143 16.26 -11.09 -2.10
C HIS A 143 16.67 -11.84 -3.37
N ALA A 144 16.65 -13.18 -3.32
CA ALA A 144 17.12 -14.02 -4.42
C ALA A 144 16.23 -13.91 -5.66
N GLY A 145 14.91 -13.93 -5.49
CA GLY A 145 13.97 -13.77 -6.60
C GLY A 145 14.07 -12.37 -7.22
N ILE A 146 14.12 -11.32 -6.39
CA ILE A 146 14.26 -9.94 -6.89
C ILE A 146 15.59 -9.75 -7.62
N ALA A 147 16.70 -10.32 -7.11
CA ALA A 147 17.98 -10.28 -7.79
C ALA A 147 17.94 -11.01 -9.15
N GLN A 148 17.28 -12.17 -9.24
CA GLN A 148 17.14 -12.89 -10.51
C GLN A 148 16.27 -12.14 -11.51
N ALA A 149 15.12 -11.60 -11.09
CA ALA A 149 14.24 -10.80 -11.96
C ALA A 149 15.01 -9.63 -12.59
N ARG A 150 15.86 -8.98 -11.80
CA ARG A 150 16.74 -7.92 -12.30
C ARG A 150 17.84 -8.41 -13.23
N ALA A 151 18.41 -9.58 -12.95
CA ALA A 151 19.40 -10.20 -13.85
C ALA A 151 18.80 -10.55 -15.22
N LEU A 152 17.48 -10.77 -15.28
CA LEU A 152 16.72 -10.92 -16.53
C LEU A 152 16.35 -9.59 -17.19
N GLY A 153 16.76 -8.45 -16.62
CA GLY A 153 16.54 -7.11 -17.15
C GLY A 153 15.22 -6.46 -16.73
N TRP A 154 14.44 -7.09 -15.83
CA TRP A 154 13.14 -6.55 -15.43
C TRP A 154 13.27 -5.46 -14.37
N GLN A 155 12.38 -4.48 -14.45
CA GLN A 155 12.15 -3.59 -13.33
C GLN A 155 11.35 -4.31 -12.23
N VAL A 156 11.56 -3.91 -10.97
CA VAL A 156 10.91 -4.55 -9.82
C VAL A 156 10.46 -3.49 -8.82
N LEU A 157 9.16 -3.44 -8.56
CA LEU A 157 8.55 -2.68 -7.47
C LEU A 157 8.04 -3.64 -6.41
N VAL A 158 8.45 -3.41 -5.16
CA VAL A 158 7.92 -4.14 -4.00
C VAL A 158 6.90 -3.26 -3.29
N THR A 159 5.68 -3.76 -3.10
CA THR A 159 4.68 -3.18 -2.20
C THR A 159 4.35 -4.20 -1.14
N ASP A 160 4.69 -3.90 0.10
CA ASP A 160 4.65 -4.87 1.19
C ASP A 160 4.41 -4.16 2.52
N HIS A 161 4.03 -4.90 3.53
CA HIS A 161 3.82 -4.42 4.90
C HIS A 161 4.54 -5.29 5.94
N HIS A 162 5.14 -6.41 5.55
CA HIS A 162 5.91 -7.26 6.45
C HIS A 162 7.14 -6.53 7.02
N LEU A 163 7.64 -7.01 8.17
CA LEU A 163 8.84 -6.46 8.78
C LEU A 163 10.06 -6.70 7.88
N PRO A 164 10.85 -5.66 7.55
CA PRO A 164 12.06 -5.83 6.76
C PRO A 164 13.14 -6.58 7.53
N GLY A 165 14.00 -7.30 6.81
CA GLY A 165 15.23 -7.88 7.34
C GLY A 165 16.34 -6.84 7.56
N ALA A 166 17.53 -7.31 7.91
CA ALA A 166 18.71 -6.45 8.12
C ALA A 166 19.19 -5.73 6.86
N ALA A 167 18.91 -6.30 5.68
CA ALA A 167 19.17 -5.70 4.38
C ALA A 167 17.87 -5.68 3.58
N LEU A 168 17.77 -4.77 2.62
CA LEU A 168 16.64 -4.69 1.70
C LEU A 168 16.96 -5.45 0.40
N PRO A 169 15.96 -6.04 -0.27
CA PRO A 169 16.15 -6.67 -1.55
C PRO A 169 16.48 -5.62 -2.60
N PRO A 170 17.18 -5.97 -3.68
CA PRO A 170 17.70 -5.00 -4.65
C PRO A 170 16.60 -4.46 -5.59
N ALA A 171 15.38 -4.18 -5.13
CA ALA A 171 14.29 -3.67 -5.98
C ALA A 171 14.57 -2.25 -6.51
N HIS A 172 13.89 -1.86 -7.59
CA HIS A 172 13.98 -0.48 -8.12
C HIS A 172 13.22 0.51 -7.24
N ALA A 173 12.14 0.05 -6.62
CA ALA A 173 11.39 0.79 -5.61
C ALA A 173 10.81 -0.18 -4.57
N ILE A 174 10.69 0.29 -3.33
CA ILE A 174 10.08 -0.46 -2.22
C ILE A 174 9.16 0.50 -1.49
N VAL A 175 7.89 0.14 -1.37
CA VAL A 175 6.89 0.85 -0.56
C VAL A 175 6.48 -0.07 0.57
N ASN A 176 6.87 0.28 1.80
CA ASN A 176 6.52 -0.48 2.99
C ASN A 176 6.55 0.43 4.23
N PRO A 177 5.45 0.53 5.01
CA PRO A 177 5.37 1.41 6.18
C PRO A 177 6.32 1.01 7.30
N ASN A 178 6.81 -0.24 7.32
CA ASN A 178 7.70 -0.79 8.33
C ASN A 178 9.18 -0.64 7.99
N LEU A 179 9.54 0.10 6.93
CA LEU A 179 10.92 0.47 6.67
C LEU A 179 11.49 1.35 7.80
N ALA A 180 12.78 1.18 8.08
CA ALA A 180 13.48 2.00 9.06
C ALA A 180 13.44 3.48 8.64
N GLY A 181 12.96 4.35 9.54
CA GLY A 181 12.83 5.78 9.29
C GLY A 181 11.61 6.21 8.47
N ASP A 182 10.71 5.28 8.12
CA ASP A 182 9.47 5.61 7.41
C ASP A 182 8.55 6.48 8.28
N GLY A 183 8.06 7.59 7.71
CA GLY A 183 7.25 8.59 8.40
C GLY A 183 5.75 8.29 8.41
N PHE A 184 5.29 7.21 7.77
CA PHE A 184 3.88 6.94 7.64
C PHE A 184 3.25 6.62 9.00
N PRO A 185 2.15 7.31 9.40
CA PRO A 185 1.62 7.16 10.76
C PRO A 185 1.09 5.76 11.08
N SER A 186 0.62 5.00 10.09
CA SER A 186 0.10 3.66 10.30
C SER A 186 1.08 2.57 9.94
N LYS A 187 1.69 1.96 10.96
CA LYS A 187 2.57 0.79 10.80
C LYS A 187 1.82 -0.54 10.65
N ALA A 188 0.50 -0.49 10.81
CA ALA A 188 -0.40 -1.63 10.79
C ALA A 188 -1.22 -1.74 9.48
N LEU A 189 -0.76 -1.08 8.42
CA LEU A 189 -1.36 -1.17 7.09
C LEU A 189 -1.18 -2.59 6.55
N ALA A 190 -2.23 -3.15 5.97
CA ALA A 190 -2.22 -4.42 5.23
C ALA A 190 -1.59 -4.22 3.83
N GLY A 191 -1.14 -5.30 3.17
CA GLY A 191 -0.57 -5.25 1.83
C GLY A 191 -1.52 -4.63 0.80
N VAL A 192 -2.81 -4.98 0.84
CA VAL A 192 -3.86 -4.35 0.00
C VAL A 192 -3.96 -2.84 0.24
N GLY A 193 -3.76 -2.41 1.50
CA GLY A 193 -3.75 -1.01 1.88
C GLY A 193 -2.55 -0.27 1.28
N VAL A 194 -1.35 -0.86 1.37
CA VAL A 194 -0.12 -0.30 0.77
C VAL A 194 -0.32 -0.07 -0.72
N MET A 195 -0.79 -1.09 -1.45
CA MET A 195 -1.04 -0.97 -2.89
C MET A 195 -2.12 0.06 -3.21
N PHE A 196 -3.18 0.16 -2.41
CA PHE A 196 -4.20 1.20 -2.58
C PHE A 196 -3.61 2.62 -2.44
N TYR A 197 -2.74 2.85 -1.46
CA TYR A 197 -2.02 4.12 -1.31
C TYR A 197 -1.12 4.44 -2.51
N VAL A 198 -0.44 3.44 -3.07
CA VAL A 198 0.34 3.58 -4.31
C VAL A 198 -0.57 4.01 -5.48
N LEU A 199 -1.75 3.41 -5.62
CA LEU A 199 -2.71 3.79 -6.67
C LEU A 199 -3.27 5.20 -6.47
N LEU A 200 -3.52 5.63 -5.23
CA LEU A 200 -3.94 7.00 -4.93
C LEU A 200 -2.90 8.02 -5.37
N ALA A 201 -1.63 7.77 -5.05
CA ALA A 201 -0.50 8.62 -5.44
C ALA A 201 -0.29 8.61 -6.97
N LEU A 202 -0.36 7.44 -7.60
CA LEU A 202 -0.25 7.31 -9.06
C LEU A 202 -1.37 8.05 -9.78
N ARG A 203 -2.61 7.92 -9.31
CA ARG A 203 -3.74 8.69 -9.84
C ARG A 203 -3.51 10.20 -9.72
N ARG A 204 -3.00 10.66 -8.56
CA ARG A 204 -2.66 12.07 -8.37
C ARG A 204 -1.58 12.54 -9.34
N ARG A 205 -0.57 11.71 -9.60
CA ARG A 205 0.48 12.00 -10.58
C ARG A 205 -0.08 12.14 -12.00
N LEU A 206 -0.94 11.20 -12.42
CA LEU A 206 -1.46 11.12 -13.80
C LEU A 206 -2.62 12.07 -14.11
N TYR A 207 -3.41 12.44 -13.10
CA TYR A 207 -4.67 13.19 -13.28
C TYR A 207 -4.80 14.38 -12.32
N GLY A 208 -3.76 14.71 -11.55
CA GLY A 208 -3.73 15.87 -10.68
C GLY A 208 -3.61 17.17 -11.47
N ASP A 209 -4.09 18.26 -10.89
CA ASP A 209 -3.86 19.59 -11.46
C ASP A 209 -2.42 20.01 -11.14
N HIS A 210 -1.53 19.87 -12.11
CA HIS A 210 -0.19 20.45 -12.04
C HIS A 210 -0.25 21.90 -12.52
N PRO A 211 0.47 22.84 -11.91
CA PRO A 211 0.68 24.15 -12.52
C PRO A 211 1.25 23.90 -13.92
N SER A 212 0.65 24.51 -14.94
CA SER A 212 1.17 24.47 -16.31
C SER A 212 2.65 24.78 -16.29
N SER A 213 3.44 24.00 -17.02
CA SER A 213 4.88 24.20 -17.20
C SER A 213 5.15 25.49 -18.00
N GLU A 214 4.78 26.64 -17.44
CA GLU A 214 5.35 27.90 -17.86
C GLU A 214 6.79 27.95 -17.34
N SER A 215 7.72 27.67 -18.27
CA SER A 215 9.05 28.26 -18.29
C SER A 215 9.93 27.99 -17.06
N ARG A 216 10.35 26.73 -16.86
CA ARG A 216 11.64 26.45 -16.22
C ARG A 216 12.65 26.01 -17.28
N PRO A 217 13.63 26.85 -17.66
CA PRO A 217 14.75 26.39 -18.48
C PRO A 217 15.57 25.39 -17.65
N GLY A 218 15.66 24.14 -18.09
CA GLY A 218 16.49 23.08 -17.48
C GLY A 218 15.76 21.98 -16.71
N ALA A 219 14.43 21.83 -16.82
CA ALA A 219 13.72 20.68 -16.26
C ALA A 219 13.83 19.47 -17.22
N ASP A 220 14.95 18.77 -17.15
CA ASP A 220 15.26 17.61 -17.98
C ASP A 220 14.35 16.43 -17.64
N ARG A 221 13.60 15.94 -18.63
CA ARG A 221 12.93 14.61 -18.76
C ARG A 221 12.02 14.07 -17.63
N GLU A 222 12.19 14.39 -16.36
CA GLU A 222 11.44 13.81 -15.21
C GLU A 222 9.98 14.27 -15.11
N HIS A 223 9.63 15.39 -15.75
CA HIS A 223 8.29 15.97 -15.71
C HIS A 223 7.40 15.65 -16.93
N GLN A 224 7.91 14.93 -17.95
CA GLN A 224 7.14 14.66 -19.17
C GLN A 224 6.00 13.64 -19.00
N THR A 225 5.92 12.92 -17.88
CA THR A 225 4.86 11.91 -17.64
C THR A 225 3.58 12.48 -17.02
N ALA A 226 3.55 13.76 -16.66
CA ALA A 226 2.42 14.39 -15.96
C ALA A 226 1.16 14.54 -16.83
N ASP A 227 1.28 14.47 -18.17
CA ASP A 227 0.20 14.77 -19.11
C ASP A 227 -0.18 13.58 -20.00
N LEU A 228 0.07 12.34 -19.58
CA LEU A 228 -0.23 11.13 -20.38
C LEU A 228 -1.68 11.05 -20.87
N HIS A 229 -2.62 11.58 -20.08
CA HIS A 229 -4.05 11.59 -20.39
C HIS A 229 -4.59 12.99 -20.74
N GLY A 230 -3.70 13.98 -20.87
CA GLY A 230 -4.08 15.38 -20.94
C GLY A 230 -4.91 15.83 -19.73
N ARG A 231 -5.49 17.03 -19.82
CA ARG A 231 -6.31 17.60 -18.74
C ARG A 231 -7.68 16.94 -18.68
N VAL A 232 -7.77 15.78 -18.01
CA VAL A 232 -9.05 15.08 -17.80
C VAL A 232 -9.91 15.86 -16.78
N PRO A 233 -11.14 16.25 -17.13
CA PRO A 233 -12.05 16.94 -16.19
C PRO A 233 -12.26 16.09 -14.94
N PRO A 234 -12.37 16.70 -13.73
CA PRO A 234 -12.51 15.95 -12.47
C PRO A 234 -13.58 14.87 -12.49
N LYS A 235 -14.73 15.13 -13.13
CA LYS A 235 -15.86 14.19 -13.29
C LYS A 235 -15.54 12.93 -14.11
N ASN A 236 -14.50 12.97 -14.95
CA ASN A 236 -14.09 11.88 -15.82
C ASN A 236 -12.78 11.23 -15.34
N ARG A 237 -12.20 11.69 -14.22
CA ARG A 237 -11.00 11.06 -13.65
C ARG A 237 -11.39 9.70 -13.07
N PRO A 238 -10.55 8.65 -13.21
CA PRO A 238 -10.85 7.32 -12.69
C PRO A 238 -11.24 7.36 -11.20
N ASP A 239 -12.24 6.58 -10.80
CA ASP A 239 -12.69 6.53 -9.41
C ASP A 239 -12.16 5.26 -8.71
N LEU A 240 -11.18 5.46 -7.82
CA LEU A 240 -10.60 4.35 -7.05
C LEU A 240 -11.47 3.92 -5.87
N THR A 241 -12.56 4.64 -5.55
CA THR A 241 -13.46 4.22 -4.47
C THR A 241 -14.17 2.90 -4.77
N ALA A 242 -14.32 2.54 -6.05
CA ALA A 242 -14.82 1.24 -6.50
C ALA A 242 -13.93 0.04 -6.10
N LEU A 243 -12.72 0.30 -5.58
CA LEU A 243 -11.80 -0.73 -5.09
C LEU A 243 -11.87 -0.92 -3.56
N LEU A 244 -12.57 -0.05 -2.83
CA LEU A 244 -12.55 -0.03 -1.36
C LEU A 244 -13.11 -1.30 -0.72
N ASP A 245 -14.03 -2.00 -1.37
CA ASP A 245 -14.55 -3.28 -0.85
C ASP A 245 -13.46 -4.35 -0.83
N LEU A 246 -12.57 -4.38 -1.83
CA LEU A 246 -11.42 -5.29 -1.84
C LEU A 246 -10.40 -4.89 -0.77
N VAL A 247 -10.12 -3.59 -0.64
CA VAL A 247 -9.24 -3.06 0.41
C VAL A 247 -9.78 -3.41 1.80
N ALA A 248 -11.09 -3.34 1.99
CA ALA A 248 -11.75 -3.71 3.23
C ALA A 248 -11.56 -5.19 3.55
N VAL A 249 -11.80 -6.07 2.59
CA VAL A 249 -11.70 -7.54 2.76
C VAL A 249 -10.26 -7.93 3.12
N GLY A 250 -9.25 -7.51 2.35
CA GLY A 250 -7.86 -7.88 2.62
C GLY A 250 -7.38 -7.37 3.97
N THR A 251 -7.65 -6.10 4.29
CA THR A 251 -7.25 -5.51 5.57
C THR A 251 -7.90 -6.21 6.77
N ILE A 252 -9.14 -6.70 6.65
CA ILE A 252 -9.80 -7.46 7.72
C ILE A 252 -9.21 -8.88 7.84
N ALA A 253 -8.88 -9.50 6.71
CA ALA A 253 -8.39 -10.87 6.69
C ALA A 253 -6.97 -11.01 7.25
N ASP A 254 -6.13 -9.99 7.05
CA ASP A 254 -4.76 -9.93 7.57
C ASP A 254 -4.68 -9.84 9.12
N LEU A 255 -5.81 -9.58 9.79
CA LEU A 255 -5.90 -9.47 11.26
C LEU A 255 -5.63 -10.78 12.03
N GLY A 256 -5.44 -11.92 11.34
CA GLY A 256 -5.15 -13.21 11.95
C GLY A 256 -3.70 -13.42 12.40
N GLY A 257 -2.75 -12.62 11.90
CA GLY A 257 -1.31 -12.87 12.02
C GLY A 257 -0.59 -12.12 13.15
N GLY A 258 -0.98 -12.32 14.41
CA GLY A 258 -0.10 -12.03 15.56
C GLY A 258 -0.05 -10.57 16.04
N GLY A 259 -0.67 -10.34 17.19
CA GLY A 259 -0.53 -9.10 17.97
C GLY A 259 -1.87 -8.47 18.26
N SER A 260 -2.30 -8.58 19.52
CA SER A 260 -3.44 -7.88 20.15
C SER A 260 -3.99 -6.68 19.37
N GLY A 261 -5.08 -6.86 18.61
CA GLY A 261 -5.64 -5.75 17.84
C GLY A 261 -7.04 -6.00 17.31
N HIS A 262 -8.05 -5.97 18.18
CA HIS A 262 -9.42 -5.67 17.75
C HIS A 262 -9.50 -4.19 17.36
N PHE A 263 -9.26 -3.88 16.09
CA PHE A 263 -9.32 -2.49 15.60
C PHE A 263 -9.94 -2.41 14.20
N HIS A 264 -10.74 -1.36 14.02
CA HIS A 264 -11.62 -1.15 12.87
C HIS A 264 -10.81 -0.90 11.59
N LEU A 265 -11.25 -1.40 10.43
CA LEU A 265 -10.62 -1.17 9.11
C LEU A 265 -10.08 0.27 8.91
N ARG A 266 -10.88 1.25 9.32
CA ARG A 266 -10.57 2.67 9.16
C ARG A 266 -9.51 3.21 10.13
N SER A 267 -9.32 2.58 11.30
CA SER A 267 -8.26 2.98 12.24
C SER A 267 -6.89 2.56 11.73
N ARG A 268 -6.77 1.41 11.05
CA ARG A 268 -5.52 0.96 10.41
C ARG A 268 -5.16 1.75 9.16
N LEU A 269 -6.12 2.21 8.37
CA LEU A 269 -5.80 3.14 7.28
C LEU A 269 -5.34 4.52 7.80
N GLN A 270 -5.63 4.85 9.05
CA GLN A 270 -5.40 6.17 9.67
C GLN A 270 -4.42 6.15 10.84
N GLY A 271 -3.75 5.03 11.12
CA GLY A 271 -2.75 4.94 12.19
C GLY A 271 -3.28 5.32 13.57
N LEU A 272 -4.58 5.14 13.81
CA LEU A 272 -5.15 5.33 15.15
C LEU A 272 -4.73 4.13 16.01
N PRO A 273 -4.16 4.37 17.21
CA PRO A 273 -3.61 3.33 18.08
C PRO A 273 -4.66 2.32 18.58
#